data_AF-A0A947E001-F1
#
_entry.id   AF-A0A947E001-F1
#
_cell.length_a   1.000
_cell.length_b   1.000
_cell.length_c   1.000
_cell.angle_alpha   90.00
_cell.angle_beta   90.00
_cell.angle_gamma   90.00
#
_symmetry.space_group_name_H-M   'P 1'
#
loop_
_entity.id
_entity.type
_entity.pdbx_description
1 polymer ?
#
loop_
_entity_poly.entity_id
_entity_poly.type
_entity_poly.pdbx_seq_one_letter_code
_entity_poly.pdbx_strand_id
1 'polypeptide(L)'
;MRRGALWLVLLLGLAGCGSPLAAAQGGRSVEQVRASGSLRGSDLDGAWVVAKLQTDPALSRRFDHLLTALGEVEAAEIRRWIGAEVTRQHGAATAAQVLLAWDDHLARLQNKPTPGQEGGNTYPTNPPPKPAPTPPALPRGMLLPEPSASAEQLQALHAQRVERFGAEAAERLRAEDAARWAWQHRLAQARAQWPSLPSAEREAWLQRRFSGSELLRARTLLGLPP
;
A
#
# COMPACT_ATOMS: atom_id res chain seq x y z
N MET A 1 -36.90 54.95 -46.21
CA MET A 1 -36.51 55.42 -44.87
C MET A 1 -37.62 55.08 -43.88
N ARG A 2 -37.24 54.37 -42.80
CA ARG A 2 -37.94 54.15 -41.50
C ARG A 2 -39.39 53.60 -41.50
N ARG A 3 -39.49 52.27 -41.36
CA ARG A 3 -40.61 51.50 -40.77
C ARG A 3 -40.56 51.73 -39.24
N GLY A 4 -41.65 52.01 -38.50
CA GLY A 4 -42.86 51.21 -38.31
C GLY A 4 -42.53 50.03 -37.38
N ALA A 5 -43.21 49.66 -36.30
CA ALA A 5 -44.39 50.13 -35.58
C ALA A 5 -44.46 49.27 -34.27
N LEU A 6 -45.45 49.55 -33.41
CA LEU A 6 -45.97 48.77 -32.27
C LEU A 6 -45.28 48.85 -30.88
N TRP A 7 -45.99 49.56 -29.99
CA TRP A 7 -46.54 49.11 -28.69
C TRP A 7 -45.94 47.86 -28.04
N LEU A 8 -45.48 48.01 -26.79
CA LEU A 8 -45.32 46.91 -25.83
C LEU A 8 -46.12 47.22 -24.56
N VAL A 9 -47.07 46.33 -24.25
CA VAL A 9 -47.86 46.30 -23.02
C VAL A 9 -47.18 45.40 -22.00
N LEU A 10 -47.31 45.83 -20.75
CA LEU A 10 -46.99 45.23 -19.46
C LEU A 10 -47.34 43.73 -19.31
N LEU A 11 -46.50 42.94 -18.62
CA LEU A 11 -46.93 41.94 -17.61
C LEU A 11 -45.74 41.31 -16.87
N LEU A 12 -45.97 41.06 -15.57
CA LEU A 12 -45.10 40.36 -14.62
C LEU A 12 -44.66 38.99 -15.12
N GLY A 13 -43.39 38.65 -14.88
CA GLY A 13 -42.85 37.30 -14.99
C GLY A 13 -42.04 36.91 -13.75
N LEU A 14 -42.51 35.88 -13.06
CA LEU A 14 -41.82 35.13 -12.00
C LEU A 14 -40.53 34.46 -12.53
N ALA A 15 -39.39 34.73 -11.89
CA ALA A 15 -38.19 33.88 -11.83
C ALA A 15 -37.13 34.66 -11.02
N GLY A 16 -36.40 34.12 -10.05
CA GLY A 16 -36.32 32.78 -9.52
C GLY A 16 -35.49 32.86 -8.24
N CYS A 17 -35.48 31.76 -7.49
CA CYS A 17 -34.58 31.54 -6.38
C CYS A 17 -33.15 31.90 -6.77
N GLY A 18 -32.67 33.03 -6.27
CA GLY A 18 -31.26 33.34 -6.15
C GLY A 18 -30.92 33.34 -4.67
N SER A 19 -31.26 32.27 -3.94
CA SER A 19 -30.45 31.92 -2.77
C SER A 19 -29.01 32.00 -3.27
N PRO A 20 -28.09 32.76 -2.63
CA PRO A 20 -26.69 32.55 -2.94
C PRO A 20 -26.50 31.05 -2.81
N LEU A 21 -26.10 30.39 -3.90
CA LEU A 21 -25.65 29.01 -3.82
C LEU A 21 -24.73 29.02 -2.62
N ALA A 22 -25.13 28.30 -1.57
CA ALA A 22 -24.26 28.01 -0.47
C ALA A 22 -23.04 27.40 -1.12
N ALA A 23 -21.99 28.21 -1.25
CA ALA A 23 -20.67 27.72 -1.50
C ALA A 23 -20.45 26.70 -0.40
N ALA A 24 -20.46 25.42 -0.76
CA ALA A 24 -20.02 24.36 0.13
C ALA A 24 -18.54 24.63 0.40
N GLN A 25 -18.29 25.47 1.39
CA GLN A 25 -17.06 25.55 2.16
C GLN A 25 -16.94 24.23 2.92
N GLY A 26 -15.84 23.48 2.92
CA GLY A 26 -14.61 23.59 2.17
C GLY A 26 -13.88 22.25 2.26
N GLY A 27 -13.41 21.75 1.10
CA GLY A 27 -12.43 20.66 1.08
C GLY A 27 -11.12 21.13 1.72
N ARG A 28 -10.38 20.20 2.32
CA ARG A 28 -9.03 20.51 2.82
C ARG A 28 -8.13 20.90 1.65
N SER A 29 -7.15 21.78 1.91
CA SER A 29 -6.06 22.02 0.93
C SER A 29 -5.13 20.81 0.84
N VAL A 30 -4.39 20.70 -0.27
CA VAL A 30 -3.37 19.64 -0.44
C VAL A 30 -2.33 19.72 0.68
N GLU A 31 -1.90 20.92 1.08
CA GLU A 31 -0.96 21.13 2.18
C GLU A 31 -1.49 20.59 3.52
N GLN A 32 -2.78 20.78 3.82
CA GLN A 32 -3.39 20.26 5.04
C GLN A 32 -3.46 18.74 5.06
N VAL A 33 -3.74 18.12 3.91
CA VAL A 33 -3.75 16.65 3.77
C VAL A 33 -2.34 16.07 3.83
N ARG A 34 -1.33 16.80 3.33
CA ARG A 34 0.09 16.45 3.53
C ARG A 34 0.55 16.59 4.98
N ALA A 35 -0.02 17.51 5.75
CA ALA A 35 0.31 17.69 7.15
C ALA A 35 -0.37 16.65 8.06
N SER A 36 -1.63 16.30 7.77
CA SER A 36 -2.49 15.57 8.72
C SER A 36 -3.47 14.54 8.12
N GLY A 37 -3.48 14.35 6.79
CA GLY A 37 -4.41 13.46 6.10
C GLY A 37 -3.71 12.27 5.44
N SER A 38 -4.32 11.73 4.37
CA SER A 38 -3.83 10.54 3.65
C SER A 38 -2.42 10.69 3.05
N LEU A 39 -1.94 11.92 2.85
CA LEU A 39 -0.58 12.20 2.35
C LEU A 39 0.42 12.51 3.49
N ARG A 40 0.07 12.24 4.75
CA ARG A 40 0.91 12.55 5.90
C ARG A 40 2.17 11.68 5.92
N GLY A 41 3.33 12.36 5.99
CA GLY A 41 4.62 11.70 6.17
C GLY A 41 5.16 11.01 4.92
N SER A 42 4.50 11.18 3.76
CA SER A 42 5.03 10.78 2.47
C SER A 42 5.61 11.97 1.71
N ASP A 43 6.77 11.75 1.09
CA ASP A 43 7.17 12.57 -0.05
C ASP A 43 6.34 12.20 -1.26
N LEU A 44 6.11 13.17 -2.14
CA LEU A 44 5.37 12.93 -3.38
C LEU A 44 6.18 11.99 -4.28
N ASP A 45 5.61 10.83 -4.59
CA ASP A 45 6.22 9.91 -5.54
C ASP A 45 6.24 10.51 -6.96
N GLY A 46 7.17 10.07 -7.79
CA GLY A 46 7.34 10.54 -9.17
C GLY A 46 8.03 11.88 -9.31
N ALA A 47 8.00 12.47 -10.51
CA ALA A 47 8.67 13.72 -10.84
C ALA A 47 7.91 14.52 -11.91
N TRP A 48 8.11 15.84 -11.92
CA TRP A 48 7.59 16.74 -12.95
C TRP A 48 8.44 16.68 -14.22
N VAL A 49 8.43 15.54 -14.91
CA VAL A 49 9.25 15.32 -16.12
C VAL A 49 8.56 15.94 -17.34
N VAL A 50 9.28 16.84 -18.04
CA VAL A 50 8.75 17.67 -19.14
C VAL A 50 9.07 17.10 -20.53
N ALA A 51 9.91 16.06 -20.62
CA ALA A 51 10.45 15.61 -21.91
C ALA A 51 9.41 14.96 -22.84
N LYS A 52 8.44 14.22 -22.29
CA LYS A 52 7.26 13.66 -22.99
C LYS A 52 6.10 13.45 -22.01
N LEU A 53 5.38 14.52 -21.69
CA LEU A 53 4.39 14.52 -20.60
C LEU A 53 3.24 13.50 -20.73
N GLN A 54 2.92 13.02 -21.93
CA GLN A 54 1.77 12.10 -22.11
C GLN A 54 2.09 10.62 -21.79
N THR A 55 3.36 10.25 -21.60
CA THR A 55 3.76 8.84 -21.44
C THR A 55 4.81 8.59 -20.36
N ASP A 56 5.18 9.59 -19.57
CA ASP A 56 6.18 9.42 -18.53
C ASP A 56 5.60 8.71 -17.30
N PRO A 57 6.12 7.53 -16.91
CA PRO A 57 5.60 6.77 -15.78
C PRO A 57 5.84 7.47 -14.43
N ALA A 58 6.84 8.34 -14.31
CA ALA A 58 7.05 9.13 -13.09
C ALA A 58 6.00 10.24 -12.94
N LEU A 59 5.56 10.85 -14.04
CA LEU A 59 4.48 11.84 -14.00
C LEU A 59 3.14 11.17 -13.65
N SER A 60 2.84 10.01 -14.25
CA SER A 60 1.62 9.24 -13.92
C SER A 60 1.60 8.79 -12.46
N ARG A 61 2.71 8.25 -11.92
CA ARG A 61 2.80 7.88 -10.50
C ARG A 61 2.55 9.08 -9.58
N ARG A 62 3.05 10.25 -9.94
CA ARG A 62 2.82 11.48 -9.18
C ARG A 62 1.34 11.87 -9.18
N PHE A 63 0.68 11.79 -10.34
CA PHE A 63 -0.75 12.03 -10.43
C PHE A 63 -1.55 11.00 -9.60
N ASP A 64 -1.24 9.72 -9.72
CA ASP A 64 -1.92 8.64 -8.98
C ASP A 64 -1.73 8.80 -7.46
N HIS A 65 -0.54 9.19 -7.00
CA HIS A 65 -0.30 9.50 -5.60
C HIS A 65 -1.20 10.66 -5.14
N LEU A 66 -1.30 11.75 -5.90
CA LEU A 66 -2.18 12.88 -5.56
C LEU A 66 -3.66 12.48 -5.58
N LEU A 67 -4.06 11.55 -6.46
CA LEU A 67 -5.43 11.05 -6.52
C LEU A 67 -5.83 10.24 -5.27
N THR A 68 -4.88 9.74 -4.47
CA THR A 68 -5.19 9.11 -3.17
C THR A 68 -5.79 10.10 -2.15
N ALA A 69 -5.60 11.40 -2.36
CA ALA A 69 -6.21 12.45 -1.56
C ALA A 69 -7.64 12.81 -2.01
N LEU A 70 -8.15 12.22 -3.10
CA LEU A 70 -9.54 12.41 -3.53
C LEU A 70 -10.48 11.88 -2.44
N GLY A 71 -11.45 12.71 -2.07
CA GLY A 71 -12.35 12.47 -0.93
C GLY A 71 -12.00 13.30 0.31
N GLU A 72 -10.74 13.74 0.44
CA GLU A 72 -10.32 14.77 1.41
C GLU A 72 -10.08 16.13 0.74
N VAL A 73 -9.62 16.11 -0.52
CA VAL A 73 -9.35 17.28 -1.36
C VAL A 73 -10.17 17.18 -2.65
N GLU A 74 -10.74 18.30 -3.06
CA GLU A 74 -11.44 18.42 -4.34
C GLU A 74 -10.45 18.32 -5.51
N ALA A 75 -10.84 17.66 -6.61
CA ALA A 75 -9.99 17.53 -7.79
C ALA A 75 -9.55 18.90 -8.38
N ALA A 76 -10.43 19.90 -8.29
CA ALA A 76 -10.11 21.26 -8.70
C ALA A 76 -9.02 21.90 -7.82
N GLU A 77 -9.01 21.59 -6.52
CA GLU A 77 -7.98 22.07 -5.61
C GLU A 77 -6.64 21.38 -5.87
N ILE A 78 -6.63 20.06 -6.09
CA ILE A 78 -5.43 19.33 -6.51
C ILE A 78 -4.86 19.95 -7.78
N ARG A 79 -5.70 20.23 -8.78
CA ARG A 79 -5.29 20.88 -10.04
C ARG A 79 -4.68 22.28 -9.81
N ARG A 80 -5.31 23.12 -8.98
CA ARG A 80 -4.76 24.45 -8.63
C ARG A 80 -3.40 24.33 -7.96
N TRP A 81 -3.29 23.41 -7.02
CA TRP A 81 -2.07 23.13 -6.28
C TRP A 81 -0.93 22.68 -7.21
N ILE A 82 -1.18 21.72 -8.11
CA ILE A 82 -0.22 21.28 -9.13
C ILE A 82 0.29 22.48 -9.95
N GLY A 83 -0.63 23.34 -10.40
CA GLY A 83 -0.29 24.53 -11.18
C GLY A 83 0.65 25.46 -10.42
N ALA A 84 0.36 25.75 -9.15
CA ALA A 84 1.19 26.60 -8.31
C ALA A 84 2.56 25.98 -8.03
N GLU A 85 2.60 24.69 -7.71
CA GLU A 85 3.83 23.95 -7.42
C GLU A 85 4.76 23.90 -8.64
N VAL A 86 4.24 23.48 -9.79
CA VAL A 86 5.06 23.36 -11.02
C VAL A 86 5.49 24.74 -11.51
N THR A 87 4.66 25.76 -11.37
CA THR A 87 5.05 27.13 -11.73
C THR A 87 6.23 27.60 -10.88
N ARG A 88 6.21 27.30 -9.58
CA ARG A 88 7.29 27.62 -8.65
C ARG A 88 8.60 26.89 -8.97
N GLN A 89 8.52 25.61 -9.36
CA GLN A 89 9.71 24.78 -9.61
C GLN A 89 10.28 24.89 -11.02
N HIS A 90 9.42 25.05 -12.03
CA HIS A 90 9.77 24.88 -13.44
C HIS A 90 9.23 26.00 -14.37
N GLY A 91 8.44 26.94 -13.84
CA GLY A 91 7.88 28.06 -14.58
C GLY A 91 6.51 27.78 -15.22
N ALA A 92 5.86 28.87 -15.66
CA ALA A 92 4.46 28.85 -16.09
C ALA A 92 4.22 28.02 -17.37
N ALA A 93 5.17 28.02 -18.31
CA ALA A 93 5.04 27.24 -19.55
C ALA A 93 4.99 25.73 -19.28
N THR A 94 5.86 25.26 -18.38
CA THR A 94 5.85 23.85 -17.95
C THR A 94 4.61 23.52 -17.15
N ALA A 95 4.15 24.43 -16.27
CA ALA A 95 2.92 24.22 -15.52
C ALA A 95 1.70 24.03 -16.43
N ALA A 96 1.57 24.83 -17.50
CA ALA A 96 0.50 24.66 -18.47
C ALA A 96 0.52 23.28 -19.13
N GLN A 97 1.71 22.78 -19.50
CA GLN A 97 1.85 21.44 -20.07
C GLN A 97 1.51 20.32 -19.08
N VAL A 98 1.94 20.44 -17.82
CA VAL A 98 1.61 19.46 -16.77
C VAL A 98 0.12 19.44 -16.49
N LEU A 99 -0.55 20.60 -16.49
CA LEU A 99 -2.00 20.69 -16.29
C LEU A 99 -2.79 20.04 -17.45
N LEU A 100 -2.34 20.19 -18.69
CA LEU A 100 -2.92 19.46 -19.83
C LEU A 100 -2.75 17.94 -19.68
N ALA A 101 -1.58 17.48 -19.22
CA ALA A 101 -1.33 16.07 -18.97
C ALA A 101 -2.17 15.52 -17.81
N TRP A 102 -2.42 16.34 -16.78
CA TRP A 102 -3.34 16.03 -15.68
C TRP A 102 -4.78 15.86 -16.17
N ASP A 103 -5.27 16.80 -16.98
CA ASP A 103 -6.64 16.76 -17.52
C ASP A 103 -6.84 15.52 -18.42
N ASP A 104 -5.85 15.21 -19.26
CA ASP A 104 -5.82 14.00 -20.10
C ASP A 104 -5.74 12.70 -19.26
N HIS A 105 -4.99 12.70 -18.15
CA HIS A 105 -4.94 11.59 -17.20
C HIS A 105 -6.30 11.30 -16.56
N LEU A 106 -6.99 12.34 -16.09
CA LEU A 106 -8.34 12.21 -15.54
C LEU A 106 -9.33 11.70 -16.58
N ALA A 107 -9.27 12.22 -17.81
CA ALA A 107 -10.12 11.76 -18.91
C ALA A 107 -9.92 10.26 -19.21
N ARG A 108 -8.67 9.76 -19.19
CA ARG A 108 -8.40 8.32 -19.34
C ARG A 108 -8.97 7.47 -18.21
N LEU A 109 -8.95 7.95 -16.97
CA LEU A 109 -9.54 7.23 -15.84
C LEU A 109 -11.06 7.14 -15.98
N GLN A 110 -11.70 8.21 -16.46
CA GLN A 110 -13.15 8.24 -16.69
C GLN A 110 -13.58 7.41 -17.91
N ASN A 111 -12.78 7.40 -18.97
CA ASN A 111 -13.04 6.69 -20.20
C ASN A 111 -12.52 5.25 -20.18
N LYS A 112 -12.01 4.75 -19.05
CA LYS A 112 -11.56 3.37 -18.94
C LYS A 112 -12.81 2.48 -19.06
N PRO A 113 -12.99 1.73 -20.17
CA PRO A 113 -14.12 0.83 -20.27
C PRO A 113 -14.01 -0.16 -19.11
N THR A 114 -15.05 -0.23 -18.28
CA THR A 114 -15.17 -1.26 -17.27
C THR A 114 -15.07 -2.60 -18.00
N PRO A 115 -14.07 -3.45 -17.71
CA PRO A 115 -14.05 -4.78 -18.29
C PRO A 115 -15.29 -5.53 -17.80
N GLY A 116 -16.29 -5.67 -18.67
CA GLY A 116 -17.56 -6.34 -18.34
C GLY A 116 -18.86 -5.66 -18.78
N GLN A 117 -18.83 -4.52 -19.48
CA GLN A 117 -20.05 -3.90 -20.04
C GLN A 117 -20.08 -3.92 -21.57
N GLU A 118 -19.89 -5.09 -22.17
CA GLU A 118 -20.46 -5.40 -23.49
C GLU A 118 -21.07 -6.80 -23.41
N GLY A 119 -22.11 -7.03 -24.22
CA GLY A 119 -23.12 -8.07 -24.07
C GLY A 119 -22.63 -9.51 -23.86
N GLY A 120 -23.55 -10.35 -23.41
CA GLY A 120 -23.28 -11.70 -22.98
C GLY A 120 -22.39 -12.54 -23.91
N ASN A 121 -21.61 -13.39 -23.24
CA ASN A 121 -20.90 -14.56 -23.72
C ASN A 121 -19.45 -14.36 -24.20
N THR A 122 -18.58 -15.17 -23.58
CA THR A 122 -17.13 -15.33 -23.76
C THR A 122 -16.25 -14.18 -23.24
N TYR A 123 -15.69 -14.39 -22.04
CA TYR A 123 -14.44 -13.72 -21.67
C TYR A 123 -13.39 -14.03 -22.74
N PRO A 124 -12.72 -13.03 -23.35
CA PRO A 124 -11.45 -13.30 -24.00
C PRO A 124 -10.52 -13.80 -22.90
N THR A 125 -10.12 -15.06 -23.01
CA THR A 125 -9.07 -15.63 -22.17
C THR A 125 -7.81 -14.83 -22.47
N ASN A 126 -7.50 -13.82 -21.65
CA ASN A 126 -6.14 -13.32 -21.60
C ASN A 126 -5.30 -14.53 -21.21
N PRO A 127 -4.43 -15.06 -22.10
CA PRO A 127 -3.48 -16.04 -21.64
C PRO A 127 -2.70 -15.36 -20.52
N PRO A 128 -2.53 -16.02 -19.36
CA PRO A 128 -1.73 -15.45 -18.29
C PRO A 128 -0.39 -15.00 -18.89
N PRO A 129 0.12 -13.81 -18.54
CA PRO A 129 1.45 -13.42 -18.96
C PRO A 129 2.38 -14.59 -18.67
N LYS A 130 3.07 -15.06 -19.72
CA LYS A 130 3.96 -16.22 -19.66
C LYS A 130 4.79 -16.05 -18.39
N PRO A 131 4.67 -16.93 -17.38
CA PRO A 131 5.34 -16.71 -16.11
C PRO A 131 6.81 -16.49 -16.43
N ALA A 132 7.35 -15.36 -15.95
CA ALA A 132 8.79 -15.18 -15.93
C ALA A 132 9.39 -16.48 -15.37
N PRO A 133 10.54 -16.96 -15.90
CA PRO A 133 11.14 -18.19 -15.40
C PRO A 133 11.23 -18.09 -13.89
N THR A 134 10.39 -18.87 -13.20
CA THR A 134 10.33 -18.85 -11.75
C THR A 134 11.74 -19.20 -11.29
N PRO A 135 12.40 -18.35 -10.49
CA PRO A 135 13.64 -18.75 -9.84
C PRO A 135 13.36 -20.11 -9.20
N PRO A 136 14.21 -21.13 -9.38
CA PRO A 136 13.97 -22.44 -8.81
C PRO A 136 13.66 -22.24 -7.33
N ALA A 137 12.46 -22.64 -6.91
CA ALA A 137 12.01 -22.48 -5.55
C ALA A 137 13.06 -23.13 -4.65
N LEU A 138 13.58 -22.37 -3.69
CA LEU A 138 14.56 -22.91 -2.76
C LEU A 138 13.90 -24.09 -2.04
N PRO A 139 14.51 -25.29 -2.04
CA PRO A 139 13.92 -26.43 -1.35
C PRO A 139 13.78 -26.08 0.13
N ARG A 140 12.60 -26.35 0.71
CA ARG A 140 12.28 -26.01 2.11
C ARG A 140 13.35 -26.50 3.09
N GLY A 141 13.95 -27.67 2.82
CA GLY A 141 15.03 -28.25 3.60
C GLY A 141 16.32 -27.41 3.66
N MET A 142 16.56 -26.50 2.71
CA MET A 142 17.67 -25.54 2.79
C MET A 142 17.41 -24.42 3.81
N LEU A 143 16.15 -24.08 4.09
CA LEU A 143 15.80 -22.97 4.98
C LEU A 143 15.42 -23.45 6.38
N LEU A 144 14.82 -24.63 6.50
CA LEU A 144 14.46 -25.24 7.78
C LEU A 144 14.95 -26.69 7.83
N PRO A 145 15.82 -27.06 8.79
CA PRO A 145 16.17 -28.44 9.04
C PRO A 145 14.99 -29.18 9.65
N GLU A 146 14.90 -30.47 9.34
CA GLU A 146 13.97 -31.37 10.01
C GLU A 146 14.36 -31.55 11.49
N PRO A 147 13.39 -31.68 12.41
CA PRO A 147 13.65 -31.77 13.85
C PRO A 147 14.42 -33.04 14.27
N SER A 148 14.50 -34.05 13.41
CA SER A 148 15.20 -35.31 13.64
C SER A 148 16.50 -35.45 12.84
N ALA A 149 17.05 -34.35 12.31
CA ALA A 149 18.30 -34.39 11.56
C ALA A 149 19.48 -34.78 12.47
N SER A 150 20.34 -35.68 11.99
CA SER A 150 21.58 -36.04 12.66
C SER A 150 22.60 -34.89 12.58
N ALA A 151 23.61 -34.91 13.45
CA ALA A 151 24.70 -33.91 13.43
C ALA A 151 25.40 -33.86 12.06
N GLU A 152 25.58 -35.01 11.41
CA GLU A 152 26.15 -35.12 10.07
C GLU A 152 25.27 -34.46 9.01
N GLN A 153 23.95 -34.67 9.07
CA GLN A 153 22.99 -34.02 8.17
C GLN A 153 22.96 -32.51 8.36
N LEU A 154 23.07 -32.02 9.59
CA LEU A 154 23.16 -30.59 9.89
C LEU A 154 24.44 -29.96 9.37
N GLN A 155 25.56 -30.68 9.46
CA GLN A 155 26.84 -30.24 8.90
C GLN A 155 26.80 -30.18 7.37
N ALA A 156 26.23 -31.21 6.72
CA ALA A 156 26.03 -31.24 5.28
C ALA A 156 25.11 -30.11 4.80
N LEU A 157 24.02 -29.85 5.52
CA LEU A 157 23.12 -28.74 5.27
C LEU A 157 23.83 -27.39 5.41
N HIS A 158 24.67 -27.23 6.43
CA HIS A 158 25.45 -26.01 6.61
C HIS A 158 26.41 -25.79 5.44
N ALA A 159 27.12 -26.83 4.96
CA ALA A 159 27.99 -26.73 3.79
C ALA A 159 27.21 -26.28 2.53
N GLN A 160 26.02 -26.86 2.29
CA GLN A 160 25.15 -26.45 1.18
C GLN A 160 24.70 -24.99 1.30
N ARG A 161 24.41 -24.52 2.52
CA ARG A 161 24.04 -23.12 2.77
C ARG A 161 25.21 -22.17 2.53
N VAL A 162 26.43 -22.55 2.87
CA VAL A 162 27.64 -21.75 2.60
C VAL A 162 27.81 -21.59 1.09
N GLU A 163 27.69 -22.68 0.33
CA GLU A 163 27.80 -22.65 -1.14
C GLU A 163 26.73 -21.76 -1.77
N ARG A 164 25.50 -21.79 -1.24
CA ARG A 164 24.36 -21.09 -1.84
C ARG A 164 24.18 -19.63 -1.40
N PHE A 165 24.44 -19.33 -0.14
CA PHE A 165 24.11 -18.03 0.49
C PHE A 165 25.35 -17.30 1.05
N GLY A 166 26.52 -17.94 1.04
CA GLY A 166 27.73 -17.44 1.68
C GLY A 166 27.80 -17.78 3.17
N ALA A 167 29.02 -17.65 3.73
CA ALA A 167 29.32 -18.06 5.09
C ALA A 167 28.46 -17.32 6.14
N GLU A 168 28.37 -15.99 6.07
CA GLU A 168 27.63 -15.18 7.06
C GLU A 168 26.13 -15.55 7.11
N ALA A 169 25.50 -15.73 5.95
CA ALA A 169 24.09 -16.14 5.90
C ALA A 169 23.90 -17.56 6.45
N ALA A 170 24.81 -18.48 6.15
CA ALA A 170 24.77 -19.84 6.66
C ALA A 170 24.97 -19.91 8.19
N GLU A 171 25.81 -19.05 8.75
CA GLU A 171 25.99 -18.87 10.20
C GLU A 171 24.69 -18.39 10.87
N ARG A 172 24.07 -17.33 10.32
CA ARG A 172 22.78 -16.80 10.83
C ARG A 172 21.69 -17.86 10.83
N LEU A 173 21.58 -18.63 9.75
CA LEU A 173 20.60 -19.73 9.66
C LEU A 173 20.87 -20.82 10.70
N ARG A 174 22.13 -21.17 10.96
CA ARG A 174 22.46 -22.15 12.00
C ARG A 174 22.13 -21.64 13.40
N ALA A 175 22.41 -20.37 13.69
CA ALA A 175 22.06 -19.75 14.96
C ALA A 175 20.52 -19.72 15.17
N GLU A 176 19.77 -19.38 14.12
CA GLU A 176 18.30 -19.43 14.13
C GLU A 176 17.77 -20.84 14.37
N ASP A 177 18.35 -21.86 13.72
CA ASP A 177 17.97 -23.25 13.94
C ASP A 177 18.25 -23.71 15.38
N ALA A 178 19.41 -23.34 15.95
CA ALA A 178 19.74 -23.60 17.34
C ALA A 178 18.78 -22.92 18.32
N ALA A 179 18.44 -21.64 18.08
CA ALA A 179 17.48 -20.90 18.88
C ALA A 179 16.08 -21.55 18.83
N ARG A 180 15.65 -21.98 17.63
CA ARG A 180 14.39 -22.68 17.41
C ARG A 180 14.33 -23.99 18.21
N TRP A 181 15.37 -24.82 18.15
CA TRP A 181 15.41 -26.07 18.91
C TRP A 181 15.43 -25.83 20.42
N ALA A 182 16.23 -24.88 20.90
CA ALA A 182 16.26 -24.53 22.31
C ALA A 182 14.87 -24.09 22.81
N TRP A 183 14.16 -23.27 22.02
CA TRP A 183 12.79 -22.86 22.35
C TRP A 183 11.80 -24.04 22.32
N GLN A 184 11.88 -24.91 21.31
CA GLN A 184 11.03 -26.12 21.24
C GLN A 184 11.25 -27.04 22.44
N HIS A 185 12.49 -27.24 22.86
CA HIS A 185 12.83 -28.01 24.06
C HIS A 185 12.23 -27.38 25.32
N ARG A 186 12.38 -26.05 25.52
CA ARG A 186 11.77 -25.34 26.65
C ARG A 186 10.25 -25.49 26.66
N LEU A 187 9.60 -25.39 25.49
CA LEU A 187 8.16 -25.56 25.37
C LEU A 187 7.71 -27.00 25.65
N ALA A 188 8.44 -28.00 25.16
CA ALA A 188 8.15 -29.41 25.45
C ALA A 188 8.28 -29.71 26.94
N GLN A 189 9.33 -29.21 27.60
CA GLN A 189 9.49 -29.29 29.05
C GLN A 189 8.34 -28.59 29.78
N ALA A 190 7.94 -27.40 29.32
CA ALA A 190 6.81 -26.68 29.88
C ALA A 190 5.51 -27.47 29.76
N ARG A 191 5.21 -28.07 28.60
CA ARG A 191 4.04 -28.93 28.42
C ARG A 191 4.03 -30.12 29.37
N ALA A 192 5.19 -30.73 29.62
CA ALA A 192 5.30 -31.86 30.54
C ALA A 192 5.14 -31.46 32.02
N GLN A 193 5.70 -30.32 32.43
CA GLN A 193 5.72 -29.88 33.84
C GLN A 193 4.47 -29.06 34.22
N TRP A 194 3.83 -28.40 33.26
CA TRP A 194 2.70 -27.51 33.51
C TRP A 194 1.55 -28.14 34.32
N PRO A 195 1.10 -29.39 34.03
CA PRO A 195 -0.01 -29.99 34.76
C PRO A 195 0.31 -30.29 36.24
N SER A 196 1.58 -30.53 36.57
CA SER A 196 2.00 -30.90 37.93
C SER A 196 2.30 -29.70 38.83
N LEU A 197 2.38 -28.48 38.28
CA LEU A 197 2.64 -27.27 39.06
C LEU A 197 1.39 -26.81 39.83
N PRO A 198 1.52 -26.35 41.10
CA PRO A 198 0.46 -25.67 41.83
C PRO A 198 -0.02 -24.42 41.09
N SER A 199 -1.33 -24.16 41.09
CA SER A 199 -1.92 -23.03 40.34
C SER A 199 -1.28 -21.68 40.69
N ALA A 200 -0.97 -21.45 41.96
CA ALA A 200 -0.35 -20.22 42.45
C ALA A 200 1.09 -20.01 41.93
N GLU A 201 1.81 -21.07 41.56
CA GLU A 201 3.21 -20.99 41.14
C GLU A 201 3.40 -21.02 39.62
N ARG A 202 2.36 -21.40 38.87
CA ARG A 202 2.40 -21.60 37.41
C ARG A 202 2.87 -20.36 36.65
N GLU A 203 2.34 -19.19 37.01
CA GLU A 203 2.67 -17.94 36.31
C GLU A 203 4.13 -17.54 36.55
N ALA A 204 4.56 -17.52 37.81
CA ALA A 204 5.95 -17.20 38.17
C ALA A 204 6.95 -18.21 37.60
N TRP A 205 6.56 -19.49 37.50
CA TRP A 205 7.36 -20.50 36.82
C TRP A 205 7.50 -20.21 35.32
N LEU A 206 6.42 -19.81 34.64
CA LEU A 206 6.42 -19.50 33.20
C LEU A 206 7.28 -18.27 32.87
N GLN A 207 7.14 -17.21 33.67
CA GLN A 207 7.91 -15.96 33.52
C GLN A 207 9.42 -16.14 33.75
N ARG A 208 9.82 -17.15 34.53
CA ARG A 208 11.25 -17.51 34.69
C ARG A 208 11.82 -18.22 33.46
N ARG A 209 10.98 -18.78 32.59
CA ARG A 209 11.37 -19.65 31.48
C ARG A 209 11.19 -19.03 30.10
N PHE A 210 10.30 -18.05 29.98
CA PHE A 210 10.02 -17.29 28.77
C PHE A 210 9.96 -15.80 29.09
N SER A 211 10.47 -14.96 28.17
CA SER A 211 10.54 -13.51 28.37
C SER A 211 9.94 -12.74 27.20
N GLY A 212 9.45 -11.51 27.45
CA GLY A 212 8.92 -10.62 26.42
C GLY A 212 7.85 -11.28 25.54
N SER A 213 8.07 -11.27 24.22
CA SER A 213 7.16 -11.86 23.23
C SER A 213 7.11 -13.40 23.28
N GLU A 214 8.15 -14.08 23.80
CA GLU A 214 8.14 -15.53 23.95
C GLU A 214 7.10 -16.00 24.96
N LEU A 215 6.86 -15.22 26.02
CA LEU A 215 5.88 -15.55 27.05
C LEU A 215 4.47 -15.60 26.48
N LEU A 216 4.08 -14.59 25.70
CA LEU A 216 2.78 -14.55 25.05
C LEU A 216 2.59 -15.75 24.11
N ARG A 217 3.62 -16.05 23.31
CA ARG A 217 3.61 -17.21 22.40
C ARG A 217 3.49 -18.54 23.16
N ALA A 218 4.22 -18.70 24.27
CA ALA A 218 4.16 -19.88 25.10
C ALA A 218 2.78 -20.05 25.75
N ARG A 219 2.17 -18.97 26.26
CA ARG A 219 0.80 -18.97 26.80
C ARG A 219 -0.20 -19.48 25.76
N THR A 220 -0.17 -18.92 24.55
CA THR A 220 -1.04 -19.36 23.45
C THR A 220 -0.86 -20.85 23.14
N LEU A 221 0.38 -21.33 23.05
CA LEU A 221 0.68 -22.73 22.70
C LEU A 221 0.44 -23.74 23.84
N LEU A 222 0.24 -23.25 25.06
CA LEU A 222 -0.19 -24.00 26.23
C LEU A 222 -1.71 -23.91 26.46
N GLY A 223 -2.44 -23.16 25.61
CA GLY A 223 -3.89 -22.97 25.74
C GLY A 223 -4.30 -22.05 26.89
N LEU A 224 -3.42 -21.14 27.30
CA LEU A 224 -3.68 -20.18 28.38
C LEU A 224 -4.25 -18.88 27.81
N PRO A 225 -5.11 -18.17 28.56
CA PRO A 225 -5.59 -16.85 28.15
C PRO A 225 -4.41 -15.87 27.99
N PRO A 226 -4.51 -14.89 27.08
CA PRO A 226 -3.48 -13.87 26.89
C PRO A 226 -3.16 -13.16 28.21
#